data_AF-A0A1I7UGC9-F1
#
_entry.id   AF-A0A1I7UGC9-F1
#
_cell.length_a   1.000
_cell.length_b   1.000
_cell.length_c   1.000
_cell.angle_alpha   90.00
_cell.angle_beta   90.00
_cell.angle_gamma   90.00
#
_symmetry.space_group_name_H-M   'P 1'
#
loop_
_entity.id
_entity.type
_entity.pdbx_description
1 polymer ?
#
loop_
_entity_poly.entity_id
_entity_poly.type
_entity_poly.pdbx_seq_one_letter_code
_entity_poly.pdbx_strand_id
1 'polypeptide(L)'
;MKHKLSCAQKNNEGEECSWIGKLKYHAYSAHDTTVYAFLTTFGDEERVIEGGMPHYTASVAVELWNLKNGGPSVRVLFHSAFHHNYHVITHLAKGCPHNSEFCPLKVFEQRSLKFLPVNLKKECQKSTDKNRTIWKFRGNA
;
A
#
# COMPACT_ATOMS: atom_id res chain seq x y z
N MET A 1 -7.24 4.81 -7.20
CA MET A 1 -8.61 4.85 -6.64
C MET A 1 -9.44 6.03 -7.14
N LYS A 2 -8.88 7.24 -7.32
CA LYS A 2 -9.59 8.41 -7.87
C LYS A 2 -10.37 8.15 -9.15
N HIS A 3 -9.77 7.44 -10.11
CA HIS A 3 -10.44 7.13 -11.38
C HIS A 3 -11.73 6.34 -11.17
N LYS A 4 -11.72 5.33 -10.27
CA LYS A 4 -12.91 4.55 -9.92
C LYS A 4 -14.02 5.43 -9.31
N LEU A 5 -13.66 6.34 -8.41
CA LEU A 5 -14.63 7.27 -7.81
C LEU A 5 -15.20 8.25 -8.83
N SER A 6 -14.35 8.80 -9.69
CA SER A 6 -14.78 9.68 -10.79
C SER A 6 -15.77 8.96 -11.71
N CYS A 7 -15.49 7.71 -12.08
CA CYS A 7 -16.41 6.91 -12.88
C CYS A 7 -17.71 6.61 -12.13
N ALA A 8 -17.65 6.30 -10.84
CA ALA A 8 -18.84 6.06 -10.05
C ALA A 8 -19.77 7.29 -9.99
N GLN A 9 -19.21 8.51 -9.94
CA GLN A 9 -19.98 9.76 -10.01
C GLN A 9 -20.66 9.98 -11.37
N LYS A 10 -20.09 9.44 -12.45
CA LYS A 10 -20.63 9.46 -13.81
C LYS A 10 -21.47 8.20 -14.14
N ASN A 11 -22.00 7.50 -13.13
CA ASN A 11 -22.76 6.25 -13.31
C ASN A 11 -21.99 5.14 -14.07
N ASN A 12 -20.66 5.20 -14.08
CA ASN A 12 -19.76 4.31 -14.82
C ASN A 12 -19.91 4.40 -16.35
N GLU A 13 -20.38 5.54 -16.85
CA GLU A 13 -20.51 5.84 -18.27
C GLU A 13 -19.30 6.63 -18.79
N GLY A 14 -19.09 6.63 -20.10
CA GLY A 14 -17.96 7.27 -20.77
C GLY A 14 -16.88 6.29 -21.22
N GLU A 15 -16.17 6.65 -22.29
CA GLU A 15 -15.10 5.81 -22.87
C GLU A 15 -13.96 5.60 -21.87
N GLU A 16 -13.64 6.61 -21.06
CA GLU A 16 -12.60 6.54 -20.03
C GLU A 16 -12.93 5.53 -18.91
N CYS A 17 -14.22 5.29 -18.68
CA CYS A 17 -14.72 4.40 -17.64
C CYS A 17 -14.93 2.96 -18.10
N SER A 18 -14.74 2.67 -19.39
CA SER A 18 -14.97 1.35 -20.00
C SER A 18 -14.26 0.22 -19.26
N TRP A 19 -13.00 0.42 -18.88
CA TRP A 19 -12.19 -0.62 -18.23
C TRP A 19 -12.40 -0.71 -16.70
N ILE A 20 -12.66 0.41 -16.02
CA ILE A 20 -12.69 0.45 -14.54
C ILE A 20 -14.09 0.56 -13.95
N GLY A 21 -15.06 1.09 -14.70
CA GLY A 21 -16.39 1.45 -14.21
C GLY A 21 -17.17 0.26 -13.63
N LYS A 22 -17.19 -0.87 -14.33
CA LYS A 22 -17.85 -2.10 -13.87
C LYS A 22 -16.93 -3.00 -13.01
N LEU A 23 -15.63 -2.77 -13.03
CA LEU A 23 -14.64 -3.59 -12.32
C LEU A 23 -14.84 -3.52 -10.80
N LYS A 24 -15.08 -4.66 -10.15
CA LYS A 24 -15.22 -4.74 -8.69
C LYS A 24 -13.95 -5.21 -7.98
N TYR A 25 -13.14 -5.99 -8.67
CA TYR A 25 -11.94 -6.60 -8.14
C TYR A 25 -10.85 -6.62 -9.22
N HIS A 26 -9.63 -6.27 -8.84
CA HIS A 26 -8.46 -6.31 -9.71
C HIS A 26 -7.31 -6.92 -8.92
N ALA A 27 -6.71 -7.99 -9.45
CA ALA A 27 -5.68 -8.75 -8.78
C ALA A 27 -4.36 -8.69 -9.54
N TYR A 28 -3.27 -8.59 -8.79
CA TYR A 28 -1.92 -8.75 -9.28
C TYR A 28 -1.35 -10.03 -8.69
N SER A 29 -1.04 -11.01 -9.55
CA SER A 29 -0.26 -12.18 -9.14
C SER A 29 1.22 -11.82 -9.21
N ALA A 30 1.92 -11.96 -8.10
CA ALA A 30 3.29 -11.49 -7.95
C ALA A 30 4.08 -12.36 -6.95
N HIS A 31 5.27 -11.90 -6.60
CA HIS A 31 6.17 -12.62 -5.69
C HIS A 31 6.03 -12.13 -4.24
N ASP A 32 6.53 -12.94 -3.31
CA ASP A 32 6.71 -12.60 -1.89
C ASP A 32 7.41 -11.25 -1.69
N THR A 33 8.45 -10.96 -2.46
CA THR A 33 9.17 -9.68 -2.48
C THR A 33 8.27 -8.51 -2.87
N THR A 34 7.31 -8.72 -3.77
CA THR A 34 6.32 -7.69 -4.14
C THR A 34 5.38 -7.41 -2.97
N VAL A 35 4.89 -8.46 -2.29
CA VAL A 35 4.03 -8.32 -1.12
C VAL A 35 4.79 -7.62 0.01
N TYR A 36 6.02 -8.05 0.30
CA TYR A 36 6.88 -7.44 1.31
C TYR A 36 7.13 -5.95 1.01
N ALA A 37 7.58 -5.64 -0.21
CA ALA A 37 7.85 -4.26 -0.60
C ALA A 37 6.59 -3.39 -0.63
N PHE A 38 5.41 -3.97 -0.91
CA PHE A 38 4.17 -3.23 -0.83
C PHE A 38 3.79 -2.92 0.62
N LEU A 39 3.93 -3.91 1.51
CA LEU A 39 3.70 -3.78 2.94
C LEU A 39 4.60 -2.70 3.59
N THR A 40 5.89 -2.62 3.22
CA THR A 40 6.80 -1.57 3.75
C THR A 40 6.29 -0.15 3.45
N THR A 41 5.59 0.06 2.33
CA THR A 41 4.99 1.36 2.00
C THR A 41 3.88 1.81 2.97
N PHE A 42 3.48 0.96 3.92
CA PHE A 42 2.56 1.38 4.97
C PHE A 42 3.26 2.15 6.09
N GLY A 43 4.59 2.11 6.14
CA GLY A 43 5.43 3.02 6.90
C GLY A 43 5.78 2.58 8.32
N ASP A 44 5.06 1.61 8.89
CA ASP A 44 5.42 0.96 10.15
C ASP A 44 6.07 -0.40 9.90
N GLU A 45 7.26 -0.39 9.28
CA GLU A 45 7.92 -1.61 8.75
C GLU A 45 8.06 -2.72 9.80
N GLU A 46 8.43 -2.38 11.04
CA GLU A 46 8.58 -3.36 12.12
C GLU A 46 7.28 -4.07 12.46
N ARG A 47 6.16 -3.35 12.51
CA ARG A 47 4.85 -3.92 12.87
C ARG A 47 4.12 -4.52 11.69
N VAL A 48 4.31 -3.96 10.51
CA VAL A 48 3.67 -4.44 9.27
C VAL A 48 4.30 -5.76 8.82
N ILE A 49 5.59 -5.94 9.07
CA ILE A 49 6.35 -7.13 8.68
C ILE A 49 6.73 -7.95 9.92
N GLU A 50 5.95 -7.81 11.00
CA GLU A 50 6.13 -8.62 12.20
C GLU A 50 5.95 -10.11 11.82
N GLY A 51 7.05 -10.87 11.86
CA GLY A 51 7.08 -12.27 11.39
C GLY A 51 7.95 -12.53 10.14
N GLY A 52 8.48 -11.50 9.48
CA GLY A 52 9.45 -11.63 8.40
C GLY A 52 8.85 -11.73 6.99
N MET A 53 9.51 -12.45 6.09
CA MET A 53 9.08 -12.56 4.69
C MET A 53 7.70 -13.21 4.56
N PRO A 54 6.79 -12.68 3.71
CA PRO A 54 5.47 -13.25 3.51
C PRO A 54 5.57 -14.70 3.05
N HIS A 55 4.77 -15.58 3.64
CA HIS A 55 4.77 -16.98 3.27
C HIS A 55 4.03 -17.22 1.95
N TYR A 56 4.12 -18.45 1.44
CA TYR A 56 3.36 -18.86 0.26
C TYR A 56 1.87 -18.54 0.43
N THR A 57 1.24 -18.05 -0.65
CA THR A 57 -0.15 -17.52 -0.71
C THR A 57 -0.42 -16.21 0.03
N ALA A 58 0.58 -15.57 0.63
CA ALA A 58 0.40 -14.26 1.25
C ALA A 58 -0.18 -13.24 0.25
N SER A 59 -1.11 -12.41 0.73
CA SER A 59 -1.81 -11.43 -0.11
C SER A 59 -2.29 -10.24 0.71
N VAL A 60 -2.32 -9.08 0.05
CA VAL A 60 -2.82 -7.82 0.62
C VAL A 60 -4.01 -7.38 -0.20
N ALA A 61 -5.15 -7.15 0.46
CA ALA A 61 -6.32 -6.56 -0.16
C ALA A 61 -6.44 -5.09 0.27
N VAL A 62 -6.57 -4.20 -0.71
CA VAL A 62 -6.80 -2.77 -0.46
C VAL A 62 -8.18 -2.42 -1.00
N GLU A 63 -9.13 -2.26 -0.08
CA GLU A 63 -10.54 -2.06 -0.40
C GLU A 63 -10.88 -0.57 -0.40
N LEU A 64 -11.67 -0.15 -1.38
CA LEU A 64 -12.25 1.19 -1.44
C LEU A 64 -13.72 1.12 -1.00
N TRP A 65 -14.03 1.78 0.10
CA TRP A 65 -15.36 1.86 0.70
C TRP A 65 -15.95 3.26 0.55
N ASN A 66 -17.26 3.36 0.42
CA ASN A 66 -17.98 4.63 0.54
C ASN A 66 -18.85 4.59 1.80
N LEU A 67 -18.34 5.16 2.89
CA LEU A 67 -19.00 5.11 4.20
C LEU A 67 -20.10 6.17 4.29
N LYS A 68 -21.26 5.81 4.86
CA LYS A 68 -22.41 6.72 5.00
C LYS A 68 -22.06 8.06 5.67
N ASN A 69 -21.25 8.02 6.74
CA ASN A 69 -20.90 9.17 7.57
C ASN A 69 -19.40 9.55 7.50
N GLY A 70 -18.68 9.07 6.49
CA GLY A 70 -17.23 9.29 6.36
C GLY A 70 -16.72 9.44 4.92
N GLY A 71 -17.60 9.20 3.94
CA GLY A 71 -17.24 9.27 2.53
C GLY A 71 -16.24 8.19 2.10
N PRO A 72 -15.52 8.42 0.99
CA PRO A 72 -14.55 7.47 0.46
C PRO A 72 -13.43 7.17 1.45
N SER A 73 -13.27 5.89 1.79
CA SER A 73 -12.31 5.40 2.77
C SER A 73 -11.64 4.11 2.28
N VAL A 74 -10.44 3.85 2.77
CA VAL A 74 -9.62 2.68 2.45
C VAL A 74 -9.62 1.74 3.65
N ARG A 75 -9.81 0.44 3.40
CA ARG A 75 -9.58 -0.63 4.37
C ARG A 75 -8.51 -1.56 3.81
N VAL A 76 -7.50 -1.86 4.61
CA VAL A 76 -6.39 -2.73 4.21
C VAL A 76 -6.46 -4.02 5.00
N LEU A 77 -6.49 -5.14 4.29
CA LEU A 77 -6.48 -6.47 4.85
C LEU A 77 -5.20 -7.19 4.46
N PHE A 78 -4.66 -7.98 5.38
CA PHE A 78 -3.51 -8.83 5.12
C PHE A 78 -3.83 -10.30 5.44
N HIS A 79 -3.42 -11.17 4.54
CA HIS A 79 -3.42 -12.62 4.68
C HIS A 79 -1.96 -13.08 4.59
N SER A 80 -1.42 -13.65 5.66
CA SER A 80 0.02 -13.93 5.79
C SER A 80 0.45 -15.29 5.25
N ALA A 81 -0.43 -16.30 5.25
CA ALA A 81 -0.17 -17.64 4.70
C ALA A 81 -1.48 -18.44 4.58
N PHE A 82 -1.42 -19.59 3.89
CA PHE A 82 -2.56 -20.45 3.52
C PHE A 82 -3.54 -20.78 4.66
N HIS A 83 -3.06 -20.93 5.90
CA HIS A 83 -3.88 -21.25 7.07
C HIS A 83 -4.39 -20.03 7.87
N HIS A 84 -4.09 -18.81 7.43
CA HIS A 84 -4.48 -17.58 8.10
C HIS A 84 -5.70 -16.94 7.43
N ASN A 85 -6.53 -16.26 8.21
CA ASN A 85 -7.58 -15.42 7.65
C ASN A 85 -7.05 -14.01 7.36
N TYR A 86 -7.76 -13.29 6.49
CA TYR A 86 -7.53 -11.86 6.34
C TYR A 86 -7.81 -11.13 7.66
N HIS A 87 -6.90 -10.25 8.06
CA HIS A 87 -7.05 -9.37 9.21
C HIS A 87 -6.77 -7.92 8.84
N VAL A 88 -7.38 -6.98 9.56
CA VAL A 88 -7.29 -5.55 9.26
C VAL A 88 -5.95 -4.99 9.72
N ILE A 89 -5.20 -4.41 8.77
CA ILE A 89 -3.92 -3.74 9.03
C ILE A 89 -3.97 -2.25 8.69
N THR A 90 -5.16 -1.68 8.48
CA THR A 90 -5.33 -0.25 8.15
C THR A 90 -4.68 0.67 9.19
N HIS A 91 -4.65 0.30 10.46
CA HIS A 91 -4.05 1.11 11.53
C HIS A 91 -2.49 1.12 11.50
N LEU A 92 -1.87 0.16 10.80
CA LEU A 92 -0.41 0.11 10.60
C LEU A 92 0.04 1.07 9.50
N ALA A 93 -0.91 1.61 8.73
CA ALA A 93 -0.67 2.69 7.81
C ALA A 93 -0.35 3.98 8.56
N LYS A 94 0.93 4.37 8.66
CA LYS A 94 1.32 5.62 9.33
C LYS A 94 0.54 6.81 8.75
N GLY A 95 -0.16 7.53 9.63
CA GLY A 95 -1.05 8.66 9.30
C GLY A 95 -2.53 8.30 9.26
N CYS A 96 -2.91 7.02 9.22
CA CYS A 96 -4.29 6.59 9.36
C CYS A 96 -4.73 6.49 10.84
N PRO A 97 -6.03 6.58 11.16
CA PRO A 97 -6.51 6.48 12.53
C PRO A 97 -6.19 5.12 13.17
N HIS A 98 -5.73 5.12 14.42
CA HIS A 98 -5.43 3.88 15.15
C HIS A 98 -6.67 3.14 15.67
N ASN A 99 -7.77 3.87 15.91
CA ASN A 99 -9.01 3.36 16.48
C ASN A 99 -10.09 3.12 15.40
N SER A 100 -9.70 2.94 14.15
CA SER A 100 -10.62 2.67 13.03
C SER A 100 -10.06 1.62 12.08
N GLU A 101 -10.95 0.77 11.57
CA GLU A 101 -10.61 -0.13 10.46
C GLU A 101 -10.47 0.60 9.11
N PHE A 102 -10.91 1.86 9.04
CA PHE A 102 -10.98 2.64 7.83
C PHE A 102 -10.07 3.87 7.91
N CYS A 103 -9.43 4.19 6.79
CA CYS A 103 -8.64 5.40 6.62
C CYS A 103 -9.31 6.29 5.57
N PRO A 104 -9.62 7.57 5.84
CA PRO A 104 -10.16 8.46 4.82
C PRO A 104 -9.27 8.48 3.59
N LEU A 105 -9.85 8.34 2.39
CA LEU A 105 -9.06 8.17 1.16
C LEU A 105 -8.03 9.30 0.96
N LYS A 106 -8.42 10.55 1.26
CA LYS A 106 -7.53 11.70 1.16
C LYS A 106 -6.30 11.56 2.06
N VAL A 107 -6.48 11.07 3.29
CA VAL A 107 -5.40 10.83 4.24
C VAL A 107 -4.49 9.71 3.74
N PHE A 108 -5.08 8.60 3.28
CA PHE A 108 -4.34 7.48 2.73
C PHE A 108 -3.51 7.88 1.50
N GLU A 109 -4.05 8.70 0.61
CA GLU A 109 -3.31 9.20 -0.56
C GLU A 109 -2.15 10.12 -0.15
N GLN A 110 -2.42 11.09 0.73
CA GLN A 110 -1.41 12.05 1.19
C GLN A 110 -0.22 11.35 1.85
N ARG A 111 -0.49 10.39 2.74
CA ARG A 111 0.58 9.65 3.42
C ARG A 111 1.37 8.73 2.47
N SER A 112 0.74 8.27 1.38
CA SER A 112 1.39 7.40 0.39
C SER A 112 2.32 8.15 -0.57
N LEU A 113 2.16 9.47 -0.73
CA LEU A 113 2.96 10.29 -1.66
C LEU A 113 4.48 10.15 -1.43
N LYS A 114 4.92 10.00 -0.18
CA LYS A 114 6.36 9.89 0.15
C LYS A 114 7.03 8.62 -0.39
N PHE A 115 6.24 7.61 -0.75
CA PHE A 115 6.74 6.35 -1.30
C PHE A 115 6.63 6.28 -2.83
N LEU A 116 6.06 7.32 -3.45
CA LEU A 116 5.95 7.38 -4.90
C LEU A 116 7.16 8.13 -5.47
N PRO A 117 7.91 7.52 -6.41
CA PRO A 117 8.99 8.22 -7.07
C PRO A 117 8.44 9.37 -7.90
N VAL A 118 9.07 10.55 -7.81
CA VAL A 118 8.77 11.71 -8.65
C VAL A 118 9.42 11.53 -10.02
N ASN A 119 10.65 11.02 -10.03
CA ASN A 119 11.38 10.67 -11.25
C ASN A 119 12.23 9.42 -11.02
N LEU A 120 11.69 8.27 -11.40
CA LEU A 120 12.33 6.97 -11.23
C LEU A 120 13.75 6.94 -11.82
N LYS A 121 13.96 7.52 -13.00
CA LYS A 121 15.28 7.51 -13.65
C LYS A 121 16.31 8.30 -12.84
N LYS A 122 15.94 9.49 -12.38
CA LYS A 122 16.83 10.36 -11.59
C LYS A 122 17.09 9.78 -10.19
N GLU A 123 16.06 9.26 -9.54
CA GLU A 123 16.15 8.70 -8.19
C GLU A 123 16.95 7.40 -8.15
N CYS A 124 16.96 6.63 -9.24
CA CYS A 124 17.78 5.43 -9.38
C CYS A 124 19.19 5.69 -9.92
N GLN A 125 19.55 6.94 -10.28
CA GLN A 125 20.91 7.24 -10.72
C GLN A 125 21.90 7.03 -9.57
N LYS A 126 23.02 6.37 -9.85
CA LYS A 126 24.10 6.17 -8.89
C LYS A 126 24.58 7.53 -8.41
N SER A 127 24.47 7.80 -7.11
CA SER A 127 25.07 9.01 -6.54
C SER A 127 26.57 9.02 -6.80
N THR A 128 27.06 10.14 -7.33
CA THR A 128 28.48 10.42 -7.52
C THR A 128 29.14 10.98 -6.27
N ASP A 129 28.42 11.08 -5.14
CA ASP A 129 28.97 11.57 -3.88
C ASP A 129 30.07 10.63 -3.36
N LYS A 130 31.30 11.13 -3.44
CA LYS A 130 32.53 10.47 -2.98
C LYS A 130 32.66 10.41 -1.46
N ASN A 131 31.73 10.98 -0.71
CA ASN A 131 31.70 10.90 0.75
C ASN A 131 30.84 9.72 1.22
N ARG A 132 31.18 8.50 0.79
CA ARG A 132 30.71 7.29 1.48
C ARG A 132 31.35 7.30 2.86
N THR A 133 30.61 7.74 3.88
CA THR A 133 30.91 7.40 5.26
C THR A 133 31.04 5.89 5.32
N ILE A 134 32.27 5.41 5.58
CA ILE A 134 32.56 4.01 5.80
C ILE A 134 31.80 3.63 7.07
N TRP A 135 30.66 2.96 6.93
CA TRP A 135 30.00 2.28 8.04
C TRP A 135 30.97 1.21 8.53
N LYS A 136 31.77 1.53 9.53
CA LYS A 136 32.56 0.54 10.27
C LYS A 136 31.55 -0.35 10.98
N PHE A 137 31.28 -1.53 10.42
CA PHE A 137 30.69 -2.61 11.18
C PHE A 137 31.63 -2.89 12.36
N ARG A 138 31.23 -2.45 13.56
CA ARG A 138 31.84 -2.93 14.80
C ARG A 138 31.37 -4.38 14.96
N GLY A 139 32.15 -5.32 14.43
CA GLY A 139 32.10 -6.69 14.88
C GLY A 139 32.59 -6.72 16.32
N ASN A 140 31.70 -7.00 17.26
CA ASN A 140 32.09 -7.40 18.60
C ASN A 140 32.18 -8.94 18.61
N ALA A 141 33.32 -9.39 19.12
CA ALA A 141 33.71 -10.76 19.41
C ALA A 141 32.74 -11.46 20.37
#